data_AF-C8PHV4-F1
#
_entry.id   AF-C8PHV4-F1
#
_cell.length_a   1.000
_cell.length_b   1.000
_cell.length_c   1.000
_cell.angle_alpha   90.00
_cell.angle_beta   90.00
_cell.angle_gamma   90.00
#
_symmetry.space_group_name_H-M   'P 1'
#
loop_
_entity.id
_entity.type
_entity.pdbx_description
1 polymer ?
#
loop_
_entity_poly.entity_id
_entity_poly.type
_entity_poly.pdbx_seq_one_letter_code
_entity_poly.pdbx_strand_id
1 'polypeptide(L)'
;MSEKFQAEMKELDEKFAAIPENLKKRYDKHRLIRCSSMVFLAFLFGIASVVSRLISYVDIQMPEPLLFCVAVVLSICLTAFCLKCYKTKKYSSFFIKNQDVSLTIFTFENTASLVLVLFPTLLFLSSAMGGSRDELSGAGTLYGVFIAPICILVFLLCYFFNRGTYIPKDDKFC
;
A
#
# COMPACT_ATOMS: atom_id res chain seq x y z
N MET A 1 9.79 -16.43 -29.36
CA MET A 1 8.58 -16.59 -28.52
C MET A 1 7.94 -17.90 -28.95
N SER A 2 7.73 -18.86 -28.03
CA SER A 2 7.20 -20.18 -28.40
C SER A 2 5.70 -20.10 -28.72
N GLU A 3 5.21 -20.95 -29.63
CA GLU A 3 3.79 -21.03 -30.00
C GLU A 3 2.89 -21.21 -28.77
N LYS A 4 3.36 -21.98 -27.78
CA LYS A 4 2.69 -22.17 -26.48
C LYS A 4 2.47 -20.84 -25.74
N PHE A 5 3.46 -19.95 -25.74
CA PHE A 5 3.34 -18.65 -25.07
C PHE A 5 2.34 -17.73 -25.79
N GLN A 6 2.28 -17.79 -27.12
CA GLN A 6 1.30 -17.03 -27.90
C GLN A 6 -0.12 -17.53 -27.65
N ALA A 7 -0.32 -18.85 -27.56
CA ALA A 7 -1.60 -19.45 -27.22
C ALA A 7 -2.07 -19.07 -25.80
N GLU A 8 -1.18 -19.16 -24.80
CA GLU A 8 -1.47 -18.76 -23.42
C GLU A 8 -1.84 -17.27 -23.30
N MET A 9 -1.13 -16.38 -24.02
CA MET A 9 -1.45 -14.96 -24.04
C MET A 9 -2.81 -14.69 -24.70
N LYS A 10 -3.13 -15.38 -25.79
CA LYS A 10 -4.43 -15.26 -26.47
C LYS A 10 -5.58 -15.73 -25.57
N GLU A 11 -5.41 -16.85 -24.88
CA GLU A 11 -6.38 -17.33 -23.89
C GLU A 11 -6.60 -16.31 -22.76
N LEU A 12 -5.52 -15.69 -22.26
CA LEU A 12 -5.61 -14.66 -21.23
C LEU A 12 -6.34 -13.40 -21.71
N ASP A 13 -6.10 -12.99 -22.97
CA ASP A 13 -6.78 -11.85 -23.59
C ASP A 13 -8.30 -12.10 -23.71
N GLU A 14 -8.69 -13.28 -24.18
CA GLU A 14 -10.11 -13.68 -24.30
C GLU A 14 -10.78 -13.71 -22.92
N LYS A 15 -10.12 -14.31 -21.92
CA LYS A 15 -10.63 -14.34 -20.54
C LYS A 15 -10.73 -12.95 -19.95
N PHE A 16 -9.75 -12.07 -20.20
CA PHE A 16 -9.76 -10.69 -19.72
C PHE A 16 -10.89 -9.86 -20.37
N ALA A 17 -11.14 -10.06 -21.65
CA ALA A 17 -12.25 -9.43 -22.37
C ALA A 17 -13.61 -9.85 -21.79
N ALA A 18 -13.75 -11.11 -21.37
CA ALA A 18 -14.98 -11.66 -20.78
C ALA A 18 -15.26 -11.20 -19.32
N ILE A 19 -14.28 -10.60 -18.62
CA ILE A 19 -14.48 -10.16 -17.23
C ILE A 19 -15.42 -8.94 -17.19
N PRO A 20 -16.46 -8.94 -16.35
CA PRO A 20 -17.37 -7.81 -16.25
C PRO A 20 -16.67 -6.58 -15.67
N GLU A 21 -17.06 -5.40 -16.16
CA GLU A 21 -16.40 -4.13 -15.87
C GLU A 21 -16.43 -3.76 -14.38
N ASN A 22 -17.47 -4.18 -13.65
CA ASN A 22 -17.57 -3.97 -12.21
C ASN A 22 -16.44 -4.66 -11.42
N LEU A 23 -15.97 -5.83 -11.87
CA LEU A 23 -14.86 -6.56 -11.25
C LEU A 23 -13.52 -5.89 -11.59
N LYS A 24 -13.33 -5.45 -12.84
CA LYS A 24 -12.15 -4.67 -13.24
C LYS A 24 -12.03 -3.38 -12.43
N LYS A 25 -13.14 -2.65 -12.26
CA LYS A 25 -13.19 -1.44 -11.42
C LYS A 25 -12.87 -1.71 -9.95
N ARG A 26 -13.36 -2.82 -9.39
CA ARG A 26 -13.00 -3.24 -8.02
C ARG A 26 -11.51 -3.54 -7.90
N TYR A 27 -10.96 -4.32 -8.83
CA TYR A 27 -9.54 -4.62 -8.87
C TYR A 27 -8.69 -3.34 -8.96
N ASP A 28 -9.06 -2.41 -9.83
CA ASP A 28 -8.37 -1.13 -9.99
C ASP A 28 -8.37 -0.32 -8.69
N LYS A 29 -9.49 -0.28 -7.95
CA LYS A 29 -9.54 0.34 -6.62
C LYS A 29 -8.59 -0.32 -5.64
N HIS A 30 -8.59 -1.67 -5.56
CA HIS A 30 -7.67 -2.38 -4.67
C HIS A 30 -6.21 -2.11 -5.01
N ARG A 31 -5.86 -2.13 -6.30
CA ARG A 31 -4.51 -1.80 -6.79
C ARG A 31 -4.11 -0.36 -6.42
N LEU A 32 -5.03 0.60 -6.54
CA LEU A 32 -4.78 1.99 -6.15
C LEU A 32 -4.55 2.12 -4.65
N ILE A 33 -5.36 1.46 -3.81
CA ILE A 33 -5.17 1.47 -2.35
C ILE A 33 -3.81 0.89 -1.98
N ARG A 34 -3.41 -0.23 -2.58
CA ARG A 34 -2.08 -0.83 -2.40
C ARG A 34 -0.96 0.15 -2.78
N CYS A 35 -1.05 0.74 -3.97
CA CYS A 35 -0.03 1.67 -4.45
C CYS A 35 0.07 2.90 -3.54
N SER A 36 -1.09 3.46 -3.16
CA SER A 36 -1.19 4.60 -2.24
C SER A 36 -0.56 4.28 -0.89
N SER A 37 -0.95 3.17 -0.26
CA SER A 37 -0.46 2.79 1.07
C SER A 37 1.04 2.49 1.09
N MET A 38 1.58 1.79 0.09
CA MET A 38 3.02 1.54 -0.01
C MET A 38 3.82 2.84 -0.16
N VAL A 39 3.38 3.72 -1.05
CA VAL A 39 4.06 5.00 -1.32
C VAL A 39 3.96 5.92 -0.10
N PHE A 40 2.79 5.98 0.54
CA PHE A 40 2.57 6.75 1.76
C PHE A 40 3.47 6.26 2.90
N LEU A 41 3.55 4.95 3.14
CA LEU A 41 4.42 4.40 4.18
C LEU A 41 5.90 4.66 3.89
N ALA A 42 6.33 4.49 2.63
CA ALA A 42 7.71 4.76 2.22
C ALA A 42 8.09 6.23 2.42
N PHE A 43 7.22 7.16 2.02
CA PHE A 43 7.47 8.60 2.24
C PHE A 43 7.39 8.98 3.70
N LEU A 44 6.42 8.46 4.46
CA LEU A 44 6.30 8.75 5.88
C LEU A 44 7.56 8.32 6.63
N PHE A 45 8.03 7.09 6.40
CA PHE A 45 9.26 6.59 7.02
C PHE A 45 10.51 7.34 6.53
N GLY A 46 10.60 7.62 5.23
CA GLY A 46 11.71 8.37 4.63
C GLY A 46 11.81 9.80 5.18
N ILE A 47 10.69 10.53 5.19
CA ILE A 47 10.61 11.89 5.73
C ILE A 47 10.94 11.88 7.22
N ALA A 48 10.31 11.00 8.01
CA ALA A 48 10.59 10.90 9.43
C ALA A 48 12.08 10.65 9.69
N SER A 49 12.71 9.72 8.96
CA SER A 49 14.14 9.43 9.08
C SER A 49 15.04 10.62 8.75
N VAL A 50 14.74 11.35 7.67
CA VAL A 50 15.52 12.52 7.25
C VAL A 50 15.33 13.68 8.23
N VAL A 51 14.10 13.96 8.63
CA VAL A 51 13.75 15.05 9.56
C VAL A 51 14.37 14.81 10.93
N SER A 52 14.31 13.58 11.47
CA SER A 52 14.96 13.24 12.75
C SER A 52 16.48 13.48 12.71
N ARG A 53 17.16 13.13 11.61
CA ARG A 53 18.60 13.41 11.44
C ARG A 53 18.89 14.90 11.31
N LEU A 54 18.05 15.63 10.59
CA LEU A 54 18.21 17.08 10.41
C LEU A 54 18.05 17.83 11.72
N ILE A 55 17.05 17.48 12.53
CA ILE A 55 16.83 18.06 13.86
C ILE A 55 18.04 17.81 14.76
N SER A 56 18.53 16.57 14.79
CA SER A 56 19.73 16.22 15.57
C SER A 56 20.98 16.97 15.10
N TYR A 57 21.05 17.37 13.83
CA TYR A 57 22.20 18.09 13.27
C TYR A 57 22.14 19.59 13.51
N VAL A 58 20.96 20.20 13.46
CA VAL A 58 20.76 21.67 13.55
C VAL A 58 20.30 22.12 14.94
N ASP A 59 20.08 21.19 15.87
CA ASP A 59 19.58 21.44 17.24
C ASP A 59 18.26 22.26 17.27
N ILE A 60 17.37 21.95 16.32
CA ILE A 60 16.07 22.63 16.21
C ILE A 60 15.10 22.04 17.24
N GLN A 61 14.67 22.83 18.22
CA GLN A 61 13.55 22.48 19.09
C GLN A 61 12.22 22.73 18.39
N MET A 62 11.72 21.70 17.71
CA MET A 62 10.35 21.63 17.19
C MET A 62 9.53 20.65 18.04
N PRO A 63 8.27 20.95 18.38
CA PRO A 63 7.41 20.01 19.08
C PRO A 63 7.12 18.78 18.20
N GLU A 64 7.36 17.58 18.73
CA GLU A 64 7.13 16.30 18.01
C GLU A 64 5.75 16.18 17.33
N PRO A 65 4.63 16.61 17.96
CA PRO A 65 3.31 16.68 17.33
C PRO A 65 3.31 17.38 15.96
N LEU A 66 4.01 18.51 15.87
CA LEU A 66 4.01 19.35 14.68
C LEU A 66 4.84 18.71 13.56
N LEU A 67 5.98 18.10 13.91
CA LEU A 67 6.84 17.40 12.95
C LEU A 67 6.13 16.21 12.30
N PHE A 68 5.40 15.42 13.09
CA PHE A 68 4.62 14.31 12.55
C PHE A 68 3.50 14.79 11.63
N CYS A 69 2.77 15.83 12.01
CA CYS A 69 1.74 16.42 11.15
C CYS A 69 2.31 16.87 9.81
N VAL A 70 3.45 17.57 9.81
CA VAL A 70 4.15 17.98 8.59
C VAL A 70 4.55 16.76 7.76
N ALA A 71 5.11 15.73 8.38
CA ALA A 71 5.52 14.50 7.69
C ALA A 71 4.34 13.76 7.04
N VAL A 72 3.20 13.67 7.74
CA VAL A 72 1.97 13.07 7.21
C VAL A 72 1.42 13.86 6.03
N VAL A 73 1.30 15.18 6.15
CA VAL A 73 0.80 16.05 5.07
C VAL A 73 1.70 15.95 3.84
N LEU A 74 3.02 16.02 4.02
CA LEU A 74 3.98 15.91 2.92
C LEU A 74 3.92 14.53 2.25
N SER A 75 3.79 13.46 3.05
CA SER A 75 3.62 12.10 2.54
C SER A 75 2.34 11.95 1.72
N ILE A 76 1.22 12.53 2.15
CA ILE A 76 -0.05 12.55 1.41
C ILE A 76 0.13 13.27 0.06
N CYS A 77 0.73 14.45 0.06
CA CYS A 77 0.98 15.23 -1.15
C CYS A 77 1.85 14.48 -2.17
N LEU A 78 2.95 13.88 -1.70
CA LEU A 78 3.85 13.09 -2.54
C LEU A 78 3.18 11.82 -3.07
N THR A 79 2.38 11.15 -2.24
CA THR A 79 1.61 9.98 -2.65
C THR A 79 0.62 10.33 -3.76
N ALA A 80 -0.13 11.43 -3.61
CA ALA A 80 -1.06 11.90 -4.63
C ALA A 80 -0.34 12.25 -5.94
N PHE A 81 0.82 12.89 -5.86
CA PHE A 81 1.65 13.20 -7.02
C PHE A 81 2.15 11.93 -7.74
N CYS A 82 2.70 10.97 -7.00
CA CYS A 82 3.16 9.70 -7.56
C CYS A 82 2.03 8.90 -8.22
N LEU A 83 0.84 8.86 -7.60
CA LEU A 83 -0.33 8.21 -8.19
C LEU A 83 -0.77 8.88 -9.50
N LYS A 84 -0.65 10.20 -9.61
CA LYS A 84 -0.94 10.94 -10.86
C LYS A 84 0.05 10.58 -11.97
N CYS A 85 1.30 10.29 -11.63
CA CYS A 85 2.34 9.86 -12.57
C CYS A 85 2.22 8.38 -12.96
N TYR A 86 1.49 7.56 -12.21
CA TYR A 86 1.40 6.12 -12.42
C TYR A 86 0.38 5.76 -13.51
N LYS A 87 0.84 5.69 -14.78
CA LYS A 87 -0.05 5.48 -15.93
C LYS A 87 -0.24 4.03 -16.39
N THR A 88 0.62 3.09 -15.97
CA THR A 88 0.56 1.72 -16.51
C THR A 88 -0.32 0.81 -15.64
N LYS A 89 -1.40 0.30 -16.22
CA LYS A 89 -2.25 -0.70 -15.57
C LYS A 89 -1.68 -2.09 -15.80
N LYS A 90 -1.40 -2.80 -14.71
CA LYS A 90 -1.03 -4.21 -14.73
C LYS A 90 -2.07 -5.02 -13.97
N TYR A 91 -2.47 -6.13 -14.54
CA TYR A 91 -3.39 -7.09 -13.92
C TYR A 91 -2.64 -8.36 -13.54
N SER A 92 -3.05 -8.99 -12.45
CA SER A 92 -2.52 -10.29 -12.06
C SER A 92 -3.09 -11.36 -12.98
N SER A 93 -2.25 -12.27 -13.47
CA SER A 93 -2.73 -13.47 -14.17
C SER A 93 -3.67 -14.29 -13.28
N PHE A 94 -3.47 -14.27 -11.96
CA PHE A 94 -4.35 -14.91 -10.99
C PHE A 94 -5.76 -14.32 -10.99
N PHE A 95 -5.88 -12.99 -11.11
CA PHE A 95 -7.19 -12.32 -11.21
C PHE A 95 -7.97 -12.75 -12.46
N ILE A 96 -7.27 -12.95 -13.58
CA ILE A 96 -7.91 -13.36 -14.83
C ILE A 96 -8.43 -14.80 -14.74
N LYS A 97 -7.73 -15.65 -13.98
CA LYS A 97 -8.11 -17.06 -13.77
C LYS A 97 -9.19 -17.23 -12.70
N ASN A 98 -9.07 -16.53 -11.57
CA ASN A 98 -9.93 -16.67 -10.39
C ASN A 98 -10.23 -15.29 -9.78
N GLN A 99 -11.30 -14.65 -10.25
CA GLN A 99 -11.64 -13.26 -9.92
C GLN A 99 -11.96 -13.08 -8.42
N ASP A 100 -12.87 -13.89 -7.89
CA ASP A 100 -13.34 -13.76 -6.50
C ASP A 100 -12.22 -13.98 -5.48
N VAL A 101 -11.44 -15.04 -5.66
CA VAL A 101 -10.30 -15.35 -4.77
C VAL A 101 -9.26 -14.24 -4.83
N SER A 102 -8.97 -13.72 -6.03
CA SER A 102 -8.02 -12.62 -6.19
C SER A 102 -8.49 -11.36 -5.46
N LEU A 103 -9.78 -10.99 -5.57
CA LEU A 103 -10.35 -9.85 -4.85
C LEU A 103 -10.36 -10.04 -3.33
N THR A 104 -10.61 -11.26 -2.85
CA THR A 104 -10.53 -11.59 -1.42
C THR A 104 -9.10 -11.42 -0.91
N ILE A 105 -8.09 -11.94 -1.63
CA ILE A 105 -6.67 -11.76 -1.27
C ILE A 105 -6.31 -10.26 -1.24
N PHE A 106 -6.78 -9.48 -2.21
CA PHE A 106 -6.57 -8.02 -2.22
C PHE A 106 -7.22 -7.30 -1.04
N THR A 107 -8.36 -7.80 -0.56
CA THR A 107 -9.00 -7.27 0.65
C THR A 107 -8.10 -7.51 1.86
N PHE A 108 -7.60 -8.73 2.06
CA PHE A 108 -6.67 -9.03 3.15
C PHE A 108 -5.38 -8.20 3.07
N GLU A 109 -4.81 -8.08 1.88
CA GLU A 109 -3.63 -7.25 1.62
C GLU A 109 -3.87 -5.80 2.07
N ASN A 110 -4.95 -5.19 1.60
CA ASN A 110 -5.29 -3.81 1.90
C ASN A 110 -5.65 -3.60 3.37
N THR A 111 -6.30 -4.58 4.01
CA THR A 111 -6.57 -4.56 5.45
C THR A 111 -5.28 -4.58 6.25
N ALA A 112 -4.31 -5.42 5.87
CA ALA A 112 -3.00 -5.44 6.52
C ALA A 112 -2.26 -4.10 6.34
N SER A 113 -2.28 -3.51 5.13
CA SER A 113 -1.74 -2.17 4.90
C SER A 113 -2.43 -1.09 5.73
N LEU A 114 -3.75 -1.17 5.89
CA LEU A 114 -4.52 -0.23 6.69
C LEU A 114 -4.12 -0.30 8.16
N VAL A 115 -3.98 -1.51 8.72
CA VAL A 115 -3.51 -1.69 10.11
C VAL A 115 -2.11 -1.10 10.31
N LEU A 116 -1.21 -1.31 9.35
CA LEU A 116 0.14 -0.76 9.38
C LEU A 116 0.20 0.77 9.37
N VAL A 117 -0.81 1.44 8.79
CA VAL A 117 -0.90 2.90 8.74
C VAL A 117 -1.68 3.46 9.95
N LEU A 118 -2.83 2.87 10.26
CA LEU A 118 -3.73 3.40 11.28
C LEU A 118 -3.15 3.26 12.68
N PHE A 119 -2.55 2.12 13.01
CA PHE A 119 -2.12 1.86 14.39
C PHE A 119 -1.03 2.85 14.85
N PRO A 120 0.06 3.10 14.09
CA PRO A 120 1.03 4.13 14.46
C PRO A 120 0.41 5.53 14.57
N THR A 121 -0.53 5.85 13.69
CA THR A 121 -1.24 7.15 13.70
C THR A 121 -2.07 7.32 14.96
N LEU A 122 -2.77 6.27 15.40
CA LEU A 122 -3.57 6.27 16.62
C LEU A 122 -2.70 6.36 17.88
N LEU A 123 -1.57 5.63 17.93
CA LEU A 123 -0.61 5.77 19.01
C LEU A 123 -0.09 7.20 19.11
N PHE A 124 0.27 7.79 17.97
CA PHE A 124 0.75 9.15 17.92
C PHE A 124 -0.29 10.15 18.43
N LEU A 125 -1.54 10.02 17.99
CA LEU A 125 -2.63 10.88 18.44
C LEU A 125 -2.89 10.72 19.94
N SER A 126 -2.87 9.49 20.46
CA SER A 126 -3.01 9.22 21.89
C SER A 126 -1.89 9.87 22.71
N SER A 127 -0.65 9.80 22.22
CA SER A 127 0.48 10.49 22.84
C SER A 127 0.28 12.02 22.87
N ALA A 128 -0.19 12.61 21.77
CA ALA A 128 -0.43 14.05 21.68
C ALA A 128 -1.56 14.54 22.59
N MET A 129 -2.52 13.67 22.92
CA MET A 129 -3.64 13.96 23.83
C MET A 129 -3.32 13.73 25.31
N GLY A 130 -2.07 13.42 25.66
CA GLY A 130 -1.65 13.19 27.04
C GLY A 130 -1.92 11.77 27.55
N GLY A 131 -1.97 10.79 26.65
CA GLY A 131 -2.07 9.37 27.01
C GLY A 131 -0.94 8.91 27.94
N SER A 132 -1.22 7.90 28.76
CA SER A 132 -0.24 7.35 29.70
C SER A 132 0.97 6.79 28.95
N ARG A 133 2.18 7.16 29.39
CA ARG A 133 3.44 6.68 28.78
C ARG A 133 3.58 5.16 28.87
N ASP A 134 3.10 4.57 29.97
CA ASP A 134 3.16 3.12 30.19
C ASP A 134 2.21 2.38 29.24
N GLU A 135 0.99 2.88 29.06
CA GLU A 135 0.02 2.31 28.11
C GLU A 135 0.50 2.47 26.66
N LEU A 136 1.02 3.64 26.30
CA LEU A 136 1.57 3.92 24.97
C LEU A 136 2.77 3.01 24.67
N SER A 137 3.66 2.80 25.64
CA SER A 137 4.81 1.90 25.50
C SER A 137 4.37 0.44 25.33
N GLY A 138 3.40 -0.02 26.12
CA GLY A 138 2.83 -1.35 26.00
C GLY A 138 2.18 -1.58 24.62
N ALA A 139 1.33 -0.66 24.18
CA ALA A 139 0.66 -0.73 22.88
C ALA A 139 1.65 -0.61 21.70
N GLY A 140 2.65 0.26 21.82
CA GLY A 140 3.74 0.38 20.86
C GLY A 140 4.56 -0.90 20.73
N THR A 141 4.87 -1.55 21.86
CA THR A 141 5.60 -2.82 21.87
C THR A 141 4.79 -3.95 21.25
N LEU A 142 3.51 -4.09 21.62
CA LEU A 142 2.60 -5.07 21.03
C LEU A 142 2.56 -4.92 19.50
N TYR A 143 2.45 -3.68 19.03
CA TYR A 143 2.42 -3.40 17.61
C TYR A 143 3.74 -3.67 16.90
N GLY A 144 4.84 -3.12 17.40
CA GLY A 144 6.14 -3.25 16.77
C GLY A 144 6.66 -4.68 16.73
N VAL A 145 6.38 -5.49 17.76
CA VAL A 145 6.91 -6.85 17.90
C VAL A 145 6.00 -7.90 17.29
N PHE A 146 4.67 -7.74 17.39
CA PHE A 146 3.73 -8.78 16.94
C PHE A 146 2.88 -8.33 15.75
N ILE A 147 2.13 -7.24 15.89
CA ILE A 147 1.13 -6.86 14.89
C ILE A 147 1.79 -6.48 13.56
N ALA A 148 2.78 -5.58 13.59
CA ALA A 148 3.44 -5.10 12.38
C ALA A 148 4.15 -6.24 11.61
N PRO A 149 4.93 -7.14 12.25
CA PRO A 149 5.51 -8.29 11.54
C PRO A 149 4.47 -9.22 10.92
N ILE A 150 3.38 -9.51 11.64
CA ILE A 150 2.28 -10.34 11.11
C ILE A 150 1.63 -9.65 9.91
N CYS A 151 1.30 -8.35 10.00
CA CYS A 151 0.72 -7.61 8.90
C CYS A 151 1.66 -7.51 7.69
N ILE A 152 2.97 -7.35 7.90
CA ILE A 152 3.97 -7.36 6.83
C ILE A 152 4.01 -8.72 6.15
N LEU A 153 4.00 -9.82 6.90
CA LEU A 153 3.98 -11.18 6.33
C LEU A 153 2.71 -11.42 5.51
N VAL A 154 1.54 -11.07 6.04
CA VAL A 154 0.26 -11.16 5.31
C VAL A 154 0.32 -10.33 4.04
N PHE A 155 0.76 -9.08 4.13
CA PHE A 155 0.88 -8.19 2.98
C PHE A 155 1.79 -8.77 1.90
N LEU A 156 2.99 -9.24 2.27
CA LEU A 156 3.94 -9.84 1.33
C LEU A 156 3.36 -11.08 0.64
N LEU A 157 2.78 -12.00 1.41
CA LEU A 157 2.16 -13.20 0.86
C LEU A 157 1.05 -12.85 -0.15
N CYS A 158 0.12 -11.98 0.24
CA CYS A 158 -0.96 -11.54 -0.64
C CYS A 158 -0.42 -10.82 -1.89
N TYR A 159 0.58 -9.96 -1.72
CA TYR A 159 1.24 -9.25 -2.82
C TYR A 159 1.84 -10.22 -3.84
N PHE A 160 2.51 -11.28 -3.38
CA PHE A 160 3.09 -12.29 -4.26
C PHE A 160 2.03 -13.02 -5.09
N PHE A 161 0.91 -13.40 -4.49
CA PHE A 161 -0.20 -14.05 -5.22
C PHE A 161 -0.88 -13.11 -6.23
N ASN A 162 -1.01 -11.83 -5.90
CA ASN A 162 -1.68 -10.82 -6.73
C ASN A 162 -0.73 -9.87 -7.45
N ARG A 163 0.47 -10.35 -7.79
CA ARG A 163 1.45 -9.58 -8.54
C ARG A 163 0.96 -9.32 -9.96
N GLY A 164 0.93 -8.04 -10.36
CA GLY A 164 0.52 -7.64 -11.71
C GLY A 164 1.60 -7.97 -12.74
N THR A 165 1.39 -9.03 -13.51
CA THR A 165 2.32 -9.51 -14.56
C THR A 165 1.77 -9.34 -15.98
N TYR A 166 0.45 -9.25 -16.13
CA TYR A 166 -0.21 -9.14 -17.42
C TYR A 166 -0.54 -7.67 -17.77
N ILE A 167 -0.27 -7.31 -19.02
CA ILE A 167 -0.60 -6.02 -19.64
C ILE A 167 -1.63 -6.32 -20.73
N PRO A 168 -2.86 -5.80 -20.63
CA PRO A 168 -3.89 -6.03 -21.63
C PRO A 168 -3.53 -5.32 -22.95
N LYS A 169 -3.87 -5.96 -24.08
CA LYS A 169 -3.57 -5.45 -25.43
C LYS A 169 -4.31 -4.16 -25.80
N ASP A 170 -5.48 -3.93 -25.19
CA ASP A 170 -6.38 -2.83 -25.55
C ASP A 170 -6.38 -1.65 -24.56
N ASP A 171 -5.42 -1.56 -23.63
CA ASP A 171 -5.28 -0.37 -22.76
C ASP A 171 -4.73 0.83 -23.55
N LYS A 172 -5.53 1.32 -24.51
CA LYS A 172 -5.48 2.70 -25.03
C LYS A 172 -6.35 3.58 -24.13
N PHE A 173 -5.89 3.87 -22.91
CA PHE A 173 -6.47 4.95 -22.11
C PHE A 173 -5.40 6.02 -21.89
N CYS A 174 -5.55 7.11 -22.64
CA CYS A 174 -4.91 8.41 -22.42
C CYS A 174 -5.26 8.97 -21.03
#